data_AF-A0A813E420-F1
#
_entry.id   AF-A0A813E420-F1
#
_cell.length_a   1.000
_cell.length_b   1.000
_cell.length_c   1.000
_cell.angle_alpha   90.00
_cell.angle_beta   90.00
_cell.angle_gamma   90.00
#
_symmetry.space_group_name_H-M   'P 1'
#
loop_
_entity.id
_entity.type
_entity.pdbx_description
1 polymer ?
#
loop_
_entity_poly.entity_id
_entity_poly.type
_entity_poly.pdbx_seq_one_letter_code
_entity_poly.pdbx_strand_id
1 'polypeptide(L)'
;MVAGPEAMKEVQAANVVRRVIARIRVCSIETHDELQAELLDTLEKNLDGLGSLYPQVQEECETAIESARTRVEQLIEAKSKEEAEFERPVELIKEMGAIFELFKEKVQRIEEASAAFGGDGSTLSAEEVPAAQEAIEEYEKEVTAFQEELKDYASTKGKELQAANIPLSIKKDWFEQISRVGKGTQESKLAIARAKAAIHKVRDSAKKELFDKAKVRLLELLESSPGPAAVADAEKLVVDLEAKAEPFTRFKKGPESEMMPLADQVDSSAEAAKASVASAKELLRPVEEDVFDEMIKADVQAFLSGETRRSEVRLGQLGRRIDRCTNLSSQYRSGLDKYRIVALIEELKPLILQKVKDSSGVDVEEVAAAIKEAEKQVELSKKVATLSMEEAIELSDKMEQAIEAAKASMAGARQQLCPIDESLDPVVQKALKAFVAAEVKGSEQKLGLQEMKLRRVVNLNTTFRADIAKKKAAKVDQVRTAALKIIRLFREGRSLEDLFGLFEPGDGDLIDESKFLTFFEKSDTMLKAIGVEPPTEEKPSAE
;
A
#
# COMPACT_ATOMS: atom_id res chain seq x y z
N MET A 1 93.59 65.49 27.95
CA MET A 1 94.11 65.94 26.65
C MET A 1 93.00 66.75 25.98
N VAL A 2 93.18 68.06 25.85
CA VAL A 2 92.22 68.93 25.15
C VAL A 2 92.49 68.73 23.67
N ALA A 3 91.51 68.21 22.94
CA ALA A 3 91.59 68.08 21.50
C ALA A 3 91.90 69.45 20.89
N GLY A 4 92.84 69.52 19.95
CA GLY A 4 93.22 70.77 19.31
C GLY A 4 92.02 71.43 18.59
N PRO A 5 92.05 72.75 18.36
CA PRO A 5 90.96 73.48 17.70
C PRO A 5 90.60 72.92 16.31
N GLU A 6 91.52 72.23 15.64
CA GLU A 6 91.26 71.51 14.38
C GLU A 6 90.39 70.27 14.59
N ALA A 7 90.69 69.45 15.59
CA ALA A 7 89.87 68.28 15.94
C ALA A 7 88.43 68.66 16.34
N MET A 8 88.22 69.84 16.93
CA MET A 8 86.86 70.33 17.20
C MET A 8 86.09 70.69 15.92
N LYS A 9 86.76 71.24 14.89
CA LYS A 9 86.13 71.53 13.60
C LYS A 9 85.79 70.26 12.83
N GLU A 10 86.67 69.25 12.88
CA GLU A 10 86.41 67.92 12.31
C GLU A 10 85.17 67.27 12.92
N VAL A 11 85.03 67.32 14.25
CA VAL A 11 83.86 66.79 14.95
C VAL A 11 82.58 67.56 14.59
N GLN A 12 82.64 68.88 14.43
CA GLN A 12 81.49 69.70 14.04
C GLN A 12 81.02 69.37 12.61
N ALA A 13 81.94 69.29 11.65
CA ALA A 13 81.65 68.89 10.28
C ALA A 13 81.05 67.47 10.22
N ALA A 14 81.64 66.52 10.96
CA ALA A 14 81.11 65.16 11.07
C ALA A 14 79.68 65.13 11.65
N ASN A 15 79.36 65.97 12.63
CA ASN A 15 78.02 66.03 13.23
C ASN A 15 76.95 66.62 12.30
N VAL A 16 77.33 67.45 11.33
CA VAL A 16 76.39 67.94 10.30
C VAL A 16 76.02 66.78 9.37
N VAL A 17 77.00 66.03 8.86
CA VAL A 17 76.77 64.86 7.99
C VAL A 17 75.99 63.77 8.73
N ARG A 18 76.36 63.46 9.99
CA ARG A 18 75.68 62.46 10.82
C ARG A 18 74.19 62.75 11.07
N ARG A 19 73.77 64.02 11.07
CA ARG A 19 72.35 64.38 11.17
C ARG A 19 71.56 64.02 9.92
N VAL A 20 72.17 64.09 8.73
CA VAL A 20 71.55 63.63 7.49
C VAL A 20 71.55 62.10 7.42
N ILE A 21 72.63 61.45 7.86
CA ILE A 21 72.69 59.98 8.06
C ILE A 21 71.55 59.49 8.96
N ALA A 22 71.23 60.20 10.05
CA ALA A 22 70.14 59.79 10.93
C ALA A 22 68.77 59.87 10.23
N ARG A 23 68.55 60.86 9.35
CA ARG A 23 67.30 61.02 8.60
C ARG A 23 67.14 59.97 7.50
N ILE A 24 68.20 59.70 6.72
CA ILE A 24 68.14 58.71 5.64
C ILE A 24 67.85 57.30 6.19
N ARG A 25 68.36 56.95 7.38
CA ARG A 25 68.10 55.64 8.02
C ARG A 25 66.62 55.39 8.36
N VAL A 26 65.79 56.43 8.44
CA VAL A 26 64.36 56.34 8.75
C VAL A 26 63.47 56.85 7.61
N CYS A 27 64.00 56.97 6.39
CA CYS A 27 63.25 57.46 5.25
C CYS A 27 62.04 56.58 4.89
N SER A 28 61.04 57.20 4.27
CA SER A 28 59.93 56.52 3.59
C SER A 28 60.33 56.17 2.15
N ILE A 29 59.49 55.38 1.47
CA ILE A 29 59.65 55.07 0.04
C ILE A 29 59.75 56.37 -0.79
N GLU A 30 58.92 57.37 -0.46
CA GLU A 30 58.81 58.61 -1.22
C GLU A 30 59.98 59.59 -0.97
N THR A 31 60.64 59.51 0.18
CA THR A 31 61.67 60.49 0.61
C THR A 31 63.10 59.99 0.48
N HIS A 32 63.28 58.74 0.07
CA HIS A 32 64.59 58.09 0.00
C HIS A 32 65.56 58.82 -0.94
N ASP A 33 65.15 59.06 -2.19
CA ASP A 33 66.01 59.62 -3.23
C ASP A 33 66.42 61.07 -2.91
N GLU A 34 65.49 61.83 -2.33
CA GLU A 34 65.72 63.20 -1.86
C GLU A 34 66.77 63.24 -0.72
N LEU A 35 66.61 62.36 0.28
CA LEU A 35 67.52 62.29 1.44
C LEU A 35 68.90 61.71 1.09
N GLN A 36 68.97 60.81 0.10
CA GLN A 36 70.23 60.30 -0.44
C GLN A 36 71.01 61.41 -1.14
N ALA A 37 70.35 62.21 -1.99
CA ALA A 37 70.97 63.35 -2.64
C ALA A 37 71.44 64.41 -1.62
N GLU A 38 70.61 64.70 -0.61
CA GLU A 38 70.96 65.63 0.48
C GLU A 38 72.20 65.16 1.27
N LEU A 39 72.33 63.86 1.52
CA LEU A 39 73.47 63.29 2.23
C LEU A 39 74.77 63.45 1.46
N LEU A 40 74.75 63.15 0.15
CA LEU A 40 75.93 63.27 -0.71
C LEU A 40 76.38 64.73 -0.87
N ASP A 41 75.44 65.65 -1.09
CA ASP A 41 75.70 67.08 -1.16
C ASP A 41 76.24 67.63 0.18
N THR A 42 75.70 67.17 1.31
CA THR A 42 76.19 67.57 2.64
C THR A 42 77.59 67.03 2.91
N LEU A 43 77.91 65.81 2.48
CA LEU A 43 79.24 65.22 2.61
C LEU A 43 80.28 66.00 1.78
N GLU A 44 79.95 66.33 0.53
CA GLU A 44 80.80 67.11 -0.38
C GLU A 44 81.11 68.51 0.18
N LYS A 45 80.07 69.22 0.66
CA LYS A 45 80.22 70.56 1.27
C LYS A 45 81.08 70.59 2.53
N ASN A 46 81.24 69.45 3.21
CA ASN A 46 81.99 69.35 4.47
C ASN A 46 83.32 68.59 4.31
N LEU A 47 83.73 68.25 3.09
CA LEU A 47 84.88 67.38 2.82
C LEU A 47 86.19 67.93 3.40
N ASP A 48 86.49 69.20 3.15
CA ASP A 48 87.69 69.87 3.68
C ASP A 48 87.68 69.98 5.22
N GLY A 49 86.47 70.00 5.81
CA GLY A 49 86.28 70.16 7.24
C GLY A 49 86.41 68.86 8.03
N LEU A 50 86.37 67.70 7.38
CA LEU A 50 86.38 66.38 8.03
C LEU A 50 87.78 65.87 8.38
N GLY A 51 88.81 66.31 7.63
CA GLY A 51 90.21 65.98 7.87
C GLY A 51 90.46 64.50 8.15
N SER A 52 90.97 64.17 9.34
CA SER A 52 91.30 62.80 9.72
C SER A 52 90.08 61.86 9.87
N LEU A 53 88.88 62.42 10.07
CA LEU A 53 87.62 61.67 10.24
C LEU A 53 86.94 61.33 8.92
N TYR A 54 87.40 61.87 7.79
CA TYR A 54 86.75 61.67 6.48
C TYR A 54 86.51 60.20 6.13
N PRO A 55 87.49 59.28 6.21
CA PRO A 55 87.27 57.88 5.84
C PRO A 55 86.18 57.20 6.68
N GLN A 56 86.12 57.52 7.97
CA GLN A 56 85.10 56.98 8.87
C GLN A 56 83.70 57.53 8.56
N VAL A 57 83.59 58.84 8.33
CA VAL A 57 82.30 59.47 8.02
C VAL A 57 81.79 59.05 6.64
N GLN A 58 82.69 58.83 5.68
CA GLN A 58 82.35 58.27 4.37
C GLN A 58 81.78 56.84 4.51
N GLU A 59 82.45 55.97 5.27
CA GLU A 59 81.96 54.60 5.55
C GLU A 59 80.58 54.62 6.24
N GLU A 60 80.37 55.55 7.19
CA GLU A 60 79.07 55.75 7.84
C GLU A 60 77.97 56.18 6.84
N CYS A 61 78.30 57.02 5.85
CA CYS A 61 77.39 57.45 4.79
C CYS A 61 77.03 56.29 3.86
N GLU A 62 78.03 55.54 3.38
CA GLU A 62 77.84 54.39 2.49
C GLU A 62 76.97 53.32 3.17
N THR A 63 77.28 52.99 4.43
CA THR A 63 76.48 52.06 5.25
C THR A 63 75.05 52.57 5.46
N ALA A 64 74.87 53.88 5.67
CA ALA A 64 73.54 54.45 5.87
C ALA A 64 72.69 54.43 4.60
N ILE A 65 73.29 54.69 3.44
CA ILE A 65 72.63 54.59 2.13
C ILE A 65 72.23 53.15 1.84
N GLU A 66 73.11 52.18 2.07
CA GLU A 66 72.80 50.75 1.87
C GLU A 66 71.69 50.27 2.81
N SER A 67 71.72 50.67 4.07
CA SER A 67 70.66 50.37 5.05
C SER A 67 69.31 51.01 4.68
N ALA A 68 69.32 52.25 4.19
CA ALA A 68 68.10 52.96 3.75
C ALA A 68 67.52 52.29 2.49
N ARG A 69 68.37 51.95 1.53
CA ARG A 69 67.98 51.20 0.31
C ARG A 69 67.33 49.87 0.66
N THR A 70 67.96 49.08 1.54
CA THR A 70 67.43 47.79 2.00
C THR A 70 66.06 47.96 2.68
N ARG A 71 65.89 48.99 3.52
CA ARG A 71 64.62 49.31 4.17
C ARG A 71 63.55 49.69 3.15
N VAL A 72 63.87 50.51 2.16
CA VAL A 72 62.92 50.94 1.12
C VAL A 72 62.53 49.77 0.24
N GLU A 73 63.46 48.90 -0.14
CA GLU A 73 63.18 47.67 -0.88
C GLU A 73 62.24 46.76 -0.07
N GLN A 74 62.49 46.58 1.23
CA GLN A 74 61.57 45.85 2.13
C GLN A 74 60.20 46.51 2.25
N LEU A 75 60.11 47.85 2.27
CA LEU A 75 58.83 48.58 2.32
C LEU A 75 58.08 48.49 1.00
N ILE A 76 58.77 48.52 -0.15
CA ILE A 76 58.18 48.33 -1.47
C ILE A 76 57.69 46.89 -1.62
N GLU A 77 58.49 45.90 -1.22
CA GLU A 77 58.11 44.50 -1.24
C GLU A 77 56.92 44.24 -0.30
N ALA A 78 56.92 44.83 0.90
CA ALA A 78 55.80 44.73 1.84
C ALA A 78 54.52 45.37 1.26
N LYS A 79 54.63 46.56 0.66
CA LYS A 79 53.49 47.25 0.03
C LYS A 79 52.97 46.50 -1.19
N SER A 80 53.85 45.94 -2.02
CA SER A 80 53.48 45.12 -3.17
C SER A 80 52.82 43.81 -2.76
N LYS A 81 53.31 43.16 -1.70
CA LYS A 81 52.64 41.97 -1.11
C LYS A 81 51.29 42.33 -0.53
N GLU A 82 51.17 43.46 0.16
CA GLU A 82 49.90 43.96 0.71
C GLU A 82 48.89 44.29 -0.42
N GLU A 83 49.33 44.96 -1.49
CA GLU A 83 48.49 45.24 -2.66
C GLU A 83 48.04 43.95 -3.38
N ALA A 84 48.94 42.97 -3.56
CA ALA A 84 48.62 41.68 -4.15
C ALA A 84 47.67 40.84 -3.26
N GLU A 85 47.79 40.93 -1.94
CA GLU A 85 46.88 40.28 -0.99
C GLU A 85 45.46 40.89 -1.03
N PHE A 86 45.32 42.15 -1.45
CA PHE A 86 44.02 42.84 -1.54
C PHE A 86 43.38 42.84 -2.92
N GLU A 87 44.12 42.51 -3.98
CA GLU A 87 43.59 42.41 -5.34
C GLU A 87 42.46 41.38 -5.43
N ARG A 88 42.67 40.17 -4.86
CA ARG A 88 41.68 39.08 -4.90
C ARG A 88 40.36 39.41 -4.18
N PRO A 89 40.37 39.94 -2.94
CA PRO A 89 39.15 40.45 -2.30
C PRO A 89 38.36 41.47 -3.14
N VAL A 90 39.05 42.39 -3.83
CA VAL A 90 38.42 43.40 -4.68
C VAL A 90 37.81 42.76 -5.93
N GLU A 91 38.46 41.78 -6.54
CA GLU A 91 37.89 40.98 -7.63
C GLU A 91 36.62 40.25 -7.21
N LEU A 92 36.59 39.61 -6.04
CA LEU A 92 35.40 38.89 -5.55
C LEU A 92 34.19 39.82 -5.36
N ILE A 93 34.42 41.06 -4.93
CA ILE A 93 33.38 42.09 -4.81
C ILE A 93 32.87 42.49 -6.19
N LYS A 94 33.77 42.65 -7.18
CA LYS A 94 33.40 42.95 -8.58
C LYS A 94 32.62 41.80 -9.22
N GLU A 95 33.06 40.56 -9.04
CA GLU A 95 32.39 39.34 -9.51
C GLU A 95 30.96 39.28 -8.94
N MET A 96 30.77 39.51 -7.63
CA MET A 96 29.44 39.54 -7.02
C MET A 96 28.57 40.69 -7.55
N GLY A 97 29.18 41.86 -7.80
CA GLY A 97 28.50 42.98 -8.44
C GLY A 97 28.00 42.65 -9.85
N ALA A 98 28.80 41.93 -10.65
CA ALA A 98 28.41 41.48 -11.99
C ALA A 98 27.25 40.47 -11.93
N ILE A 99 27.32 39.49 -11.02
CA ILE A 99 26.24 38.52 -10.77
C ILE A 99 24.94 39.26 -10.39
N PHE A 100 25.05 40.31 -9.56
CA PHE A 100 23.89 41.10 -9.17
C PHE A 100 23.28 41.91 -10.32
N GLU A 101 24.09 42.55 -11.18
CA GLU A 101 23.54 43.31 -12.31
C GLU A 101 22.84 42.39 -13.32
N LEU A 102 23.38 41.20 -13.58
CA LEU A 102 22.69 40.18 -14.40
C LEU A 102 21.33 39.79 -13.80
N PHE A 103 21.27 39.65 -12.48
CA PHE A 103 20.00 39.38 -11.81
C PHE A 103 19.04 40.56 -11.88
N LYS A 104 19.54 41.78 -11.64
CA LYS A 104 18.72 43.00 -11.68
C LYS A 104 18.01 43.18 -13.02
N GLU A 105 18.65 42.84 -14.13
CA GLU A 105 17.99 42.82 -15.45
C GLU A 105 16.83 41.81 -15.49
N LYS A 106 16.99 40.63 -14.89
CA LYS A 106 15.91 39.64 -14.77
C LYS A 106 14.79 40.13 -13.86
N VAL A 107 15.13 40.74 -12.71
CA VAL A 107 14.15 41.34 -11.79
C VAL A 107 13.33 42.41 -12.52
N GLN A 108 13.98 43.26 -13.30
CA GLN A 108 13.28 44.30 -14.05
C GLN A 108 12.30 43.71 -15.07
N ARG A 109 12.67 42.63 -15.77
CA ARG A 109 11.74 41.91 -16.66
C ARG A 109 10.54 41.33 -15.90
N ILE A 110 10.77 40.80 -14.70
CA ILE A 110 9.70 40.29 -13.83
C ILE A 110 8.81 41.44 -13.36
N GLU A 111 9.38 42.58 -12.99
CA GLU A 111 8.62 43.75 -12.59
C GLU A 111 7.76 44.28 -13.74
N GLU A 112 8.32 44.39 -14.95
CA GLU A 112 7.60 44.80 -16.16
C GLU A 112 6.47 43.81 -16.51
N ALA A 113 6.74 42.51 -16.46
CA ALA A 113 5.72 41.47 -16.65
C ALA A 113 4.64 41.54 -15.55
N SER A 114 5.04 41.65 -14.28
CA SER A 114 4.10 41.75 -13.15
C SER A 114 3.25 43.02 -13.20
N ALA A 115 3.79 44.14 -13.69
CA ALA A 115 3.06 45.38 -13.89
C ALA A 115 2.04 45.26 -15.03
N ALA A 116 2.37 44.50 -16.08
CA ALA A 116 1.42 44.15 -17.14
C ALA A 116 0.26 43.28 -16.61
N PHE A 117 0.47 42.52 -15.52
CA PHE A 117 -0.54 41.64 -14.92
C PHE A 117 -1.27 42.23 -13.70
N GLY A 118 -0.69 43.21 -13.01
CA GLY A 118 -1.10 43.61 -11.66
C GLY A 118 -1.33 45.09 -11.42
N GLY A 119 -1.24 45.94 -12.44
CA GLY A 119 -1.67 47.33 -12.32
C GLY A 119 -3.18 47.44 -12.11
N ASP A 120 -3.65 48.45 -11.36
CA ASP A 120 -5.09 48.74 -11.12
C ASP A 120 -5.91 48.97 -12.41
N GLY A 121 -5.29 48.91 -13.59
CA GLY A 121 -5.91 48.94 -14.92
C GLY A 121 -5.51 47.79 -15.86
N SER A 122 -4.82 46.74 -15.40
CA SER A 122 -4.47 45.63 -16.30
C SER A 122 -5.70 44.74 -16.57
N THR A 123 -6.13 44.72 -17.82
CA THR A 123 -7.20 43.85 -18.33
C THR A 123 -6.61 42.55 -18.85
N LEU A 124 -6.04 41.73 -17.95
CA LEU A 124 -5.77 40.33 -18.30
C LEU A 124 -7.11 39.65 -18.63
N SER A 125 -7.22 39.10 -19.82
CA SER A 125 -8.39 38.28 -20.17
C SER A 125 -8.30 36.92 -19.47
N ALA A 126 -9.44 36.26 -19.27
CA ALA A 126 -9.48 34.92 -18.69
C ALA A 126 -8.67 33.90 -19.50
N GLU A 127 -8.54 34.11 -20.81
CA GLU A 127 -7.80 33.24 -21.74
C GLU A 127 -6.27 33.38 -21.58
N GLU A 128 -5.79 34.54 -21.10
CA GLU A 128 -4.36 34.81 -20.89
C GLU A 128 -3.85 34.33 -19.52
N VAL A 129 -4.76 34.00 -18.60
CA VAL A 129 -4.43 33.55 -17.23
C VAL A 129 -3.48 32.34 -17.21
N PRO A 130 -3.69 31.26 -18.00
CA PRO A 130 -2.79 30.11 -17.99
C PRO A 130 -1.36 30.47 -18.42
N ALA A 131 -1.21 31.26 -19.50
CA ALA A 131 0.09 31.68 -20.00
C ALA A 131 0.80 32.62 -19.01
N ALA A 132 0.06 33.54 -18.39
CA ALA A 132 0.61 34.43 -17.36
C ALA A 132 1.02 33.65 -16.10
N GLN A 133 0.29 32.61 -15.72
CA GLN A 133 0.64 31.74 -14.60
C GLN A 133 1.93 30.95 -14.88
N GLU A 134 2.06 30.36 -16.07
CA GLU A 134 3.27 29.64 -16.49
C GLU A 134 4.51 30.53 -16.48
N ALA A 135 4.40 31.75 -17.01
CA ALA A 135 5.49 32.72 -16.99
C ALA A 135 5.92 33.08 -15.56
N ILE A 136 4.97 33.30 -14.64
CA ILE A 136 5.29 33.58 -13.23
C ILE A 136 5.98 32.39 -12.54
N GLU A 137 5.54 31.15 -12.83
CA GLU A 137 6.16 29.95 -12.28
C GLU A 137 7.59 29.76 -12.79
N GLU A 138 7.87 30.07 -14.06
CA GLU A 138 9.23 30.10 -14.61
C GLU A 138 10.09 31.13 -13.89
N TYR A 139 9.59 32.36 -13.71
CA TYR A 139 10.30 33.41 -13.00
C TYR A 139 10.58 33.09 -11.52
N GLU A 140 9.65 32.43 -10.84
CA GLU A 140 9.87 31.98 -9.45
C GLU A 140 10.99 30.95 -9.36
N LYS A 141 11.08 30.03 -10.33
CA LYS A 141 12.20 29.08 -10.43
C LYS A 141 13.52 29.81 -10.64
N GLU A 142 13.57 30.81 -11.54
CA GLU A 142 14.79 31.59 -11.78
C GLU A 142 15.25 32.37 -10.53
N VAL A 143 14.34 33.05 -9.83
CA VAL A 143 14.67 33.80 -8.60
C VAL A 143 15.17 32.86 -7.50
N THR A 144 14.59 31.65 -7.42
CA THR A 144 15.01 30.64 -6.43
C THR A 144 16.39 30.09 -6.76
N ALA A 145 16.65 29.72 -8.03
CA ALA A 145 17.95 29.26 -8.48
C ALA A 145 19.05 30.31 -8.26
N PHE A 146 18.74 31.57 -8.56
CA PHE A 146 19.66 32.69 -8.31
C PHE A 146 19.96 32.87 -6.81
N GLN A 147 18.96 32.75 -5.95
CA GLN A 147 19.17 32.83 -4.50
C GLN A 147 20.10 31.71 -4.00
N GLU A 148 19.99 30.51 -4.57
CA GLU A 148 20.89 29.39 -4.25
C GLU A 148 22.31 29.65 -4.74
N GLU A 149 22.48 30.12 -5.97
CA GLU A 149 23.78 30.50 -6.54
C GLU A 149 24.48 31.56 -5.68
N LEU A 150 23.74 32.60 -5.27
CA LEU A 150 24.27 33.62 -4.36
C LEU A 150 24.65 33.09 -2.99
N LYS A 151 23.84 32.17 -2.45
CA LYS A 151 24.12 31.57 -1.14
C LYS A 151 25.39 30.73 -1.22
N ASP A 152 25.54 29.95 -2.29
CA ASP A 152 26.74 29.16 -2.53
C ASP A 152 27.95 30.07 -2.71
N TYR A 153 27.86 31.07 -3.59
CA TYR A 153 28.90 32.07 -3.82
C TYR A 153 29.30 32.79 -2.52
N ALA A 154 28.34 33.32 -1.75
CA ALA A 154 28.61 34.00 -0.49
C ALA A 154 29.21 33.06 0.57
N SER A 155 28.83 31.78 0.59
CA SER A 155 29.35 30.80 1.56
C SER A 155 30.75 30.30 1.21
N THR A 156 31.06 30.18 -0.08
CA THR A 156 32.34 29.69 -0.59
C THR A 156 33.35 30.82 -0.64
N LYS A 157 33.00 31.94 -1.27
CA LYS A 157 33.88 33.11 -1.45
C LYS A 157 33.90 34.04 -0.25
N GLY A 158 32.82 34.10 0.54
CA GLY A 158 32.80 34.90 1.76
C GLY A 158 33.80 34.43 2.82
N LYS A 159 34.21 33.16 2.82
CA LYS A 159 35.28 32.66 3.71
C LYS A 159 36.64 33.29 3.39
N GLU A 160 36.93 33.53 2.10
CA GLU A 160 38.15 34.22 1.66
C GLU A 160 38.16 35.66 2.22
N LEU A 161 36.99 36.31 2.31
CA LEU A 161 36.82 37.67 2.81
C LEU A 161 36.75 37.79 4.35
N GLN A 162 36.60 36.66 5.05
CA GLN A 162 36.60 36.59 6.51
C GLN A 162 38.00 36.52 7.13
N ALA A 163 39.06 36.43 6.33
CA ALA A 163 40.43 36.41 6.82
C ALA A 163 40.73 37.64 7.71
N ALA A 164 41.55 37.42 8.74
CA ALA A 164 41.86 38.42 9.75
C ALA A 164 42.58 39.67 9.19
N ASN A 165 43.27 39.52 8.07
CA ASN A 165 44.17 40.54 7.50
C ASN A 165 43.51 41.47 6.48
N ILE A 166 42.21 41.34 6.20
CA ILE A 166 41.54 42.18 5.19
C ILE A 166 41.09 43.53 5.79
N PRO A 167 41.37 44.67 5.12
CA PRO A 167 40.93 46.00 5.52
C PRO A 167 39.43 46.10 5.76
N LEU A 168 39.05 46.91 6.76
CA LEU A 168 37.66 47.13 7.12
C LEU A 168 36.82 47.74 5.99
N SER A 169 37.42 48.52 5.10
CA SER A 169 36.77 49.08 3.91
C SER A 169 36.27 47.99 2.96
N ILE A 170 37.14 47.05 2.59
CA ILE A 170 36.80 45.92 1.71
C ILE A 170 35.72 45.04 2.33
N LYS A 171 35.79 44.77 3.64
CA LYS A 171 34.74 44.03 4.35
C LYS A 171 33.39 44.76 4.29
N LYS A 172 33.39 46.09 4.47
CA LYS A 172 32.18 46.91 4.38
C LYS A 172 31.57 46.85 2.99
N ASP A 173 32.38 46.99 1.94
CA ASP A 173 31.92 46.95 0.54
C ASP A 173 31.31 45.58 0.20
N TRP A 174 31.92 44.49 0.67
CA TRP A 174 31.34 43.14 0.55
C TRP A 174 29.97 43.01 1.21
N PHE A 175 29.83 43.46 2.46
CA PHE A 175 28.55 43.41 3.17
C PHE A 175 27.49 44.30 2.52
N GLU A 176 27.87 45.45 1.99
CA GLU A 176 26.98 46.35 1.25
C GLU A 176 26.47 45.66 -0.02
N GLN A 177 27.33 44.98 -0.77
CA GLN A 177 26.92 44.21 -1.94
C GLN A 177 26.02 43.02 -1.57
N ILE A 178 26.32 42.25 -0.51
CA ILE A 178 25.43 41.18 -0.03
C ILE A 178 24.05 41.75 0.34
N SER A 179 24.03 42.89 1.03
CA SER A 179 22.78 43.54 1.45
C SER A 179 21.96 44.02 0.25
N ARG A 180 22.63 44.64 -0.74
CA ARG A 180 22.01 45.08 -2.00
C ARG A 180 21.39 43.92 -2.76
N VAL A 181 22.13 42.82 -2.86
CA VAL A 181 21.67 41.56 -3.45
C VAL A 181 20.45 41.02 -2.71
N GLY A 182 20.53 40.91 -1.39
CA GLY A 182 19.44 40.41 -0.56
C GLY A 182 18.16 41.24 -0.72
N LYS A 183 18.29 42.57 -0.80
CA LYS A 183 17.16 43.48 -1.04
C LYS A 183 16.53 43.25 -2.42
N GLY A 184 17.33 43.14 -3.48
CA GLY A 184 16.82 42.88 -4.84
C GLY A 184 16.07 41.54 -4.94
N THR A 185 16.58 40.50 -4.28
CA THR A 185 15.89 39.18 -4.22
C THR A 185 14.56 39.29 -3.47
N GLN A 186 14.50 40.05 -2.39
CA GLN A 186 13.26 40.29 -1.65
C GLN A 186 12.23 41.08 -2.49
N GLU A 187 12.67 42.12 -3.20
CA GLU A 187 11.83 42.91 -4.10
C GLU A 187 11.24 42.03 -5.23
N SER A 188 12.07 41.15 -5.81
CA SER A 188 11.63 40.17 -6.82
C SER A 188 10.53 39.24 -6.31
N LYS A 189 10.69 38.69 -5.10
CA LYS A 189 9.69 37.83 -4.47
C LYS A 189 8.38 38.57 -4.20
N LEU A 190 8.46 39.84 -3.79
CA LEU A 190 7.28 40.68 -3.60
C LEU A 190 6.58 40.96 -4.94
N ALA A 191 7.32 41.19 -6.02
CA ALA A 191 6.76 41.37 -7.36
C ALA A 191 6.03 40.10 -7.84
N ILE A 192 6.65 38.92 -7.69
CA ILE A 192 6.03 37.62 -7.99
C ILE A 192 4.75 37.42 -7.17
N ALA A 193 4.77 37.70 -5.87
CA ALA A 193 3.61 37.56 -5.00
C ALA A 193 2.44 38.48 -5.42
N ARG A 194 2.74 39.72 -5.80
CA ARG A 194 1.74 40.67 -6.34
C ARG A 194 1.16 40.17 -7.66
N ALA A 195 2.00 39.68 -8.56
CA ALA A 195 1.58 39.13 -9.85
C ALA A 195 0.64 37.93 -9.66
N LYS A 196 1.00 36.98 -8.78
CA LYS A 196 0.13 35.83 -8.42
C LYS A 196 -1.21 36.29 -7.87
N ALA A 197 -1.23 37.27 -6.97
CA ALA A 197 -2.46 37.80 -6.40
C ALA A 197 -3.36 38.46 -7.47
N ALA A 198 -2.78 39.17 -8.44
CA ALA A 198 -3.52 39.78 -9.53
C ALA A 198 -4.11 38.73 -10.48
N ILE A 199 -3.34 37.70 -10.87
CA ILE A 199 -3.85 36.57 -11.65
C ILE A 199 -5.00 35.88 -10.93
N HIS A 200 -4.86 35.61 -9.63
CA HIS A 200 -5.93 35.00 -8.84
C HIS A 200 -7.21 35.84 -8.87
N LYS A 201 -7.10 37.17 -8.71
CA LYS A 201 -8.25 38.08 -8.77
C LYS A 201 -8.96 38.03 -10.13
N VAL A 202 -8.19 38.03 -11.22
CA VAL A 202 -8.72 37.93 -12.60
C VAL A 202 -9.40 36.58 -12.81
N ARG A 203 -8.75 35.49 -12.39
CA ARG A 203 -9.29 34.14 -12.45
C ARG A 203 -10.60 34.02 -11.68
N ASP A 204 -10.67 34.58 -10.47
CA ASP A 204 -11.87 34.55 -9.63
C ASP A 204 -13.00 35.38 -10.24
N SER A 205 -12.70 36.54 -10.84
CA SER A 205 -13.72 37.32 -11.56
C SER A 205 -14.23 36.59 -12.80
N ALA A 206 -13.34 35.99 -13.61
CA ALA A 206 -13.71 35.23 -14.78
C ALA A 206 -14.56 34.00 -14.40
N LYS A 207 -14.12 33.28 -13.37
CA LYS A 207 -14.86 32.16 -12.78
C LYS A 207 -16.25 32.59 -12.34
N LYS A 208 -16.39 33.73 -11.66
CA LYS A 208 -17.67 34.27 -11.21
C LYS A 208 -18.59 34.62 -12.37
N GLU A 209 -18.07 35.29 -13.40
CA GLU A 209 -18.86 35.64 -14.60
C GLU A 209 -19.34 34.40 -15.36
N LEU A 210 -18.45 33.41 -15.55
CA LEU A 210 -18.82 32.12 -16.16
C LEU A 210 -19.88 31.41 -15.33
N PHE A 211 -19.72 31.40 -14.01
CA PHE A 211 -20.68 30.78 -13.11
C PHE A 211 -22.05 31.48 -13.14
N ASP A 212 -22.09 32.81 -13.13
CA ASP A 212 -23.34 33.56 -13.18
C ASP A 212 -24.06 33.39 -14.54
N LYS A 213 -23.32 33.32 -15.65
CA LYS A 213 -23.88 32.93 -16.97
C LYS A 213 -24.43 31.51 -16.94
N ALA A 214 -23.70 30.56 -16.34
CA ALA A 214 -24.13 29.18 -16.20
C ALA A 214 -25.41 29.06 -15.35
N LYS A 215 -25.52 29.80 -14.24
CA LYS A 215 -26.74 29.83 -13.41
C LYS A 215 -27.98 30.21 -14.20
N VAL A 216 -27.92 31.29 -14.98
CA VAL A 216 -29.07 31.76 -15.78
C VAL A 216 -29.50 30.66 -16.75
N ARG A 217 -28.56 30.09 -17.50
CA ARG A 217 -28.83 28.98 -18.43
C ARG A 217 -29.40 27.75 -17.72
N LEU A 218 -28.88 27.41 -16.55
CA LEU A 218 -29.34 26.27 -15.75
C LEU A 218 -30.74 26.47 -15.20
N LEU A 219 -31.07 27.68 -14.75
CA LEU A 219 -32.42 28.01 -14.30
C LEU A 219 -33.41 27.90 -15.46
N GLU A 220 -33.09 28.42 -16.65
CA GLU A 220 -33.93 28.25 -17.84
C GLU A 220 -34.11 26.77 -18.22
N LEU A 221 -33.06 25.96 -18.12
CA LEU A 221 -33.12 24.51 -18.36
C LEU A 221 -33.94 23.78 -17.29
N LEU A 222 -33.84 24.18 -16.02
CA LEU A 222 -34.63 23.61 -14.93
C LEU A 222 -36.11 23.97 -15.03
N GLU A 223 -36.43 25.21 -15.41
CA GLU A 223 -37.81 25.67 -15.62
C GLU A 223 -38.47 24.98 -16.82
N SER A 224 -37.71 24.73 -17.89
CA SER A 224 -38.18 24.00 -19.07
C SER A 224 -38.12 22.48 -18.91
N SER A 225 -37.42 21.96 -17.91
CA SER A 225 -37.30 20.53 -17.65
C SER A 225 -38.65 19.92 -17.25
N PRO A 226 -38.99 18.70 -17.73
CA PRO A 226 -40.17 17.97 -17.27
C PRO A 226 -40.03 17.44 -15.82
N GLY A 227 -38.88 17.64 -15.16
CA GLY A 227 -38.58 17.13 -13.82
C GLY A 227 -39.67 17.45 -12.76
N PRO A 228 -40.07 18.72 -12.56
CA PRO A 228 -41.10 19.06 -11.58
C PRO A 228 -42.45 18.40 -11.85
N ALA A 229 -42.85 18.29 -13.13
CA ALA A 229 -44.07 17.59 -13.52
C ALA A 229 -43.97 16.08 -13.24
N ALA A 230 -42.81 15.47 -13.55
CA ALA A 230 -42.56 14.06 -13.27
C ALA A 230 -42.60 13.75 -11.76
N VAL A 231 -42.13 14.65 -10.90
CA VAL A 231 -42.26 14.50 -9.43
C VAL A 231 -43.74 14.49 -9.02
N ALA A 232 -44.56 15.36 -9.59
CA ALA A 232 -45.99 15.41 -9.30
C ALA A 232 -46.73 14.15 -9.79
N ASP A 233 -46.36 13.61 -10.95
CA ASP A 233 -46.95 12.37 -11.47
C ASP A 233 -46.51 11.14 -10.67
N ALA A 234 -45.25 11.09 -10.24
CA ALA A 234 -44.77 10.07 -9.31
C ALA A 234 -45.54 10.14 -7.98
N GLU A 235 -45.84 11.33 -7.48
CA GLU A 235 -46.64 11.50 -6.27
C GLU A 235 -48.06 10.95 -6.41
N LYS A 236 -48.74 11.21 -7.53
CA LYS A 236 -50.08 10.65 -7.80
C LYS A 236 -50.07 9.12 -7.78
N LEU A 237 -49.10 8.50 -8.46
CA LEU A 237 -48.97 7.04 -8.47
C LEU A 237 -48.74 6.45 -7.07
N VAL A 238 -47.99 7.15 -6.21
CA VAL A 238 -47.80 6.74 -4.82
C VAL A 238 -49.07 6.88 -4.00
N VAL A 239 -49.87 7.92 -4.22
CA VAL A 239 -51.19 8.09 -3.57
C VAL A 239 -52.15 6.98 -4.00
N ASP A 240 -52.20 6.65 -5.30
CA ASP A 240 -53.02 5.55 -5.81
C ASP A 240 -52.57 4.19 -5.25
N LEU A 241 -51.25 3.98 -5.11
CA LEU A 241 -50.68 2.81 -4.46
C LEU A 241 -51.11 2.72 -2.98
N GLU A 242 -51.04 3.82 -2.24
CA GLU A 242 -51.45 3.85 -0.83
C GLU A 242 -52.92 3.51 -0.66
N ALA A 243 -53.79 4.01 -1.54
CA ALA A 243 -55.22 3.66 -1.54
C ALA A 243 -55.44 2.15 -1.78
N LYS A 244 -54.68 1.54 -2.71
CA LYS A 244 -54.72 0.09 -2.95
C LYS A 244 -54.14 -0.72 -1.79
N ALA A 245 -53.18 -0.16 -1.05
CA ALA A 245 -52.56 -0.81 0.09
C ALA A 245 -53.38 -0.66 1.39
N GLU A 246 -54.34 0.29 1.45
CA GLU A 246 -55.17 0.55 2.63
C GLU A 246 -55.86 -0.70 3.21
N PRO A 247 -56.43 -1.64 2.42
CA PRO A 247 -57.05 -2.85 2.94
C PRO A 247 -56.12 -3.70 3.81
N PHE A 248 -54.80 -3.66 3.57
CA PHE A 248 -53.81 -4.43 4.34
C PHE A 248 -53.44 -3.78 5.68
N THR A 249 -53.76 -2.50 5.88
CA THR A 249 -53.50 -1.79 7.16
C THR A 249 -54.53 -2.15 8.24
N ARG A 250 -55.75 -2.51 7.82
CA ARG A 250 -56.85 -2.81 8.74
C ARG A 250 -56.73 -4.27 9.18
N PHE A 251 -56.67 -4.51 10.49
CA PHE A 251 -56.50 -5.84 11.10
C PHE A 251 -57.57 -6.90 10.72
N LYS A 252 -58.59 -6.56 9.93
CA LYS A 252 -59.58 -7.50 9.43
C LYS A 252 -59.07 -8.15 8.16
N LYS A 253 -58.56 -9.37 8.29
CA LYS A 253 -58.18 -10.23 7.17
C LYS A 253 -59.47 -10.59 6.41
N GLY A 254 -59.70 -9.92 5.28
CA GLY A 254 -60.73 -10.33 4.32
C GLY A 254 -60.47 -11.76 3.81
N PRO A 255 -61.45 -12.38 3.13
CA PRO A 255 -61.26 -13.70 2.56
C PRO A 255 -60.07 -13.70 1.58
N GLU A 256 -59.32 -14.79 1.57
CA GLU A 256 -58.10 -14.96 0.76
C GLU A 256 -58.36 -14.67 -0.72
N SER A 257 -59.53 -15.10 -1.23
CA SER A 257 -59.97 -14.92 -2.61
C SER A 257 -60.07 -13.46 -3.04
N GLU A 258 -60.31 -12.53 -2.12
CA GLU A 258 -60.44 -11.10 -2.40
C GLU A 258 -59.12 -10.35 -2.19
N MET A 259 -58.36 -10.75 -1.17
CA MET A 259 -57.17 -10.02 -0.74
C MET A 259 -55.90 -10.38 -1.53
N MET A 260 -55.79 -11.61 -2.05
CA MET A 260 -54.63 -12.00 -2.87
C MET A 260 -54.55 -11.22 -4.19
N PRO A 261 -55.63 -11.09 -4.98
CA PRO A 261 -55.60 -10.24 -6.18
C PRO A 261 -55.27 -8.77 -5.86
N LEU A 262 -55.72 -8.25 -4.71
CA LEU A 262 -55.36 -6.91 -4.25
C LEU A 262 -53.85 -6.80 -3.93
N ALA A 263 -53.24 -7.84 -3.36
CA ALA A 263 -51.81 -7.84 -3.07
C ALA A 263 -50.98 -7.81 -4.36
N ASP A 264 -51.40 -8.56 -5.37
CA ASP A 264 -50.77 -8.56 -6.70
C ASP A 264 -50.93 -7.19 -7.39
N GLN A 265 -52.10 -6.56 -7.25
CA GLN A 265 -52.33 -5.20 -7.74
C GLN A 265 -51.47 -4.15 -7.01
N VAL A 266 -51.25 -4.31 -5.70
CA VAL A 266 -50.35 -3.44 -4.92
C VAL A 266 -48.93 -3.58 -5.42
N ASP A 267 -48.45 -4.79 -5.66
CA ASP A 267 -47.08 -5.02 -6.14
C ASP A 267 -46.86 -4.42 -7.54
N SER A 268 -47.79 -4.67 -8.47
CA SER A 268 -47.74 -4.07 -9.82
C SER A 268 -47.79 -2.54 -9.77
N SER A 269 -48.63 -1.96 -8.90
CA SER A 269 -48.70 -0.50 -8.72
C SER A 269 -47.44 0.05 -8.05
N ALA A 270 -46.81 -0.72 -7.16
CA ALA A 270 -45.56 -0.35 -6.52
C ALA A 270 -44.39 -0.35 -7.51
N GLU A 271 -44.34 -1.30 -8.44
CA GLU A 271 -43.35 -1.31 -9.53
C GLU A 271 -43.52 -0.09 -10.43
N ALA A 272 -44.75 0.24 -10.85
CA ALA A 272 -45.04 1.43 -11.63
C ALA A 272 -44.64 2.72 -10.90
N ALA A 273 -44.96 2.83 -9.61
CA ALA A 273 -44.57 3.97 -8.79
C ALA A 273 -43.04 4.07 -8.61
N LYS A 274 -42.34 2.95 -8.43
CA LYS A 274 -40.85 2.93 -8.36
C LYS A 274 -40.23 3.39 -9.67
N ALA A 275 -40.72 2.89 -10.80
CA ALA A 275 -40.25 3.30 -12.12
C ALA A 275 -40.46 4.81 -12.35
N SER A 276 -41.63 5.33 -11.97
CA SER A 276 -41.92 6.77 -12.07
C SER A 276 -41.04 7.62 -11.16
N VAL A 277 -40.80 7.22 -9.90
CA VAL A 277 -39.86 7.91 -9.00
C VAL A 277 -38.43 7.89 -9.56
N ALA A 278 -37.99 6.76 -10.15
CA ALA A 278 -36.68 6.66 -10.77
C ALA A 278 -36.56 7.57 -12.00
N SER A 279 -37.56 7.57 -12.88
CA SER A 279 -37.62 8.46 -14.04
C SER A 279 -37.61 9.93 -13.64
N ALA A 280 -38.36 10.30 -12.59
CA ALA A 280 -38.38 11.67 -12.08
C ALA A 280 -37.01 12.10 -11.51
N LYS A 281 -36.26 11.19 -10.87
CA LYS A 281 -34.89 11.47 -10.41
C LYS A 281 -33.95 11.76 -11.58
N GLU A 282 -34.08 11.00 -12.66
CA GLU A 282 -33.24 11.20 -13.84
C GLU A 282 -33.56 12.51 -14.56
N LEU A 283 -34.85 12.84 -14.72
CA LEU A 283 -35.27 14.10 -15.35
C LEU A 283 -34.93 15.36 -14.52
N LEU A 284 -34.70 15.19 -13.21
CA LEU A 284 -34.20 16.27 -12.35
C LEU A 284 -32.69 16.51 -12.46
N ARG A 285 -31.96 15.70 -13.26
CA ARG A 285 -30.54 15.94 -13.58
C ARG A 285 -30.46 16.55 -14.98
N PRO A 286 -30.63 17.88 -15.11
CA PRO A 286 -30.88 18.51 -16.40
C PRO A 286 -29.69 18.54 -17.35
N VAL A 287 -28.46 18.34 -16.89
CA VAL A 287 -27.25 18.54 -17.71
C VAL A 287 -26.16 17.53 -17.38
N GLU A 288 -25.55 16.98 -18.42
CA GLU A 288 -24.32 16.19 -18.30
C GLU A 288 -23.18 17.05 -17.74
N GLU A 289 -22.45 16.52 -16.77
CA GLU A 289 -21.42 17.25 -16.00
C GLU A 289 -20.23 17.76 -16.86
N ASP A 290 -20.14 17.36 -18.13
CA ASP A 290 -19.03 17.66 -19.03
C ASP A 290 -19.27 18.88 -19.94
N VAL A 291 -20.43 19.51 -19.85
CA VAL A 291 -20.76 20.72 -20.64
C VAL A 291 -20.18 22.01 -20.02
N PHE A 292 -19.78 21.96 -18.74
CA PHE A 292 -19.28 23.13 -18.02
C PHE A 292 -17.76 23.14 -17.92
N ASP A 293 -17.19 24.34 -17.94
CA ASP A 293 -15.76 24.55 -17.70
C ASP A 293 -15.36 23.98 -16.33
N GLU A 294 -14.22 23.29 -16.28
CA GLU A 294 -13.70 22.65 -15.07
C GLU A 294 -13.58 23.64 -13.90
N MET A 295 -13.30 24.93 -14.18
CA MET A 295 -13.18 25.97 -13.15
C MET A 295 -14.46 26.21 -12.36
N ILE A 296 -15.64 26.00 -12.96
CA ILE A 296 -16.94 26.26 -12.34
C ILE A 296 -17.76 24.99 -12.07
N LYS A 297 -17.28 23.82 -12.52
CA LYS A 297 -18.01 22.55 -12.43
C LYS A 297 -18.52 22.25 -11.00
N ALA A 298 -17.68 22.44 -10.00
CA ALA A 298 -18.05 22.23 -8.60
C ALA A 298 -19.13 23.22 -8.09
N ASP A 299 -19.02 24.50 -8.45
CA ASP A 299 -19.99 25.53 -8.03
C ASP A 299 -21.33 25.35 -8.75
N VAL A 300 -21.31 24.94 -10.02
CA VAL A 300 -22.48 24.56 -10.80
C VAL A 300 -23.19 23.37 -10.16
N GLN A 301 -22.46 22.31 -9.81
CA GLN A 301 -23.03 21.14 -9.14
C GLN A 301 -23.62 21.49 -7.76
N ALA A 302 -22.93 22.33 -6.98
CA ALA A 302 -23.42 22.83 -5.71
C ALA A 302 -24.72 23.65 -5.87
N PHE A 303 -24.78 24.52 -6.88
CA PHE A 303 -25.97 25.28 -7.22
C PHE A 303 -27.14 24.37 -7.62
N LEU A 304 -26.91 23.45 -8.57
CA LEU A 304 -27.93 22.49 -9.03
C LEU A 304 -28.47 21.65 -7.88
N SER A 305 -27.59 21.11 -7.03
CA SER A 305 -28.01 20.32 -5.87
C SER A 305 -28.83 21.16 -4.88
N GLY A 306 -28.57 22.46 -4.75
CA GLY A 306 -29.37 23.39 -3.96
C GLY A 306 -30.78 23.56 -4.51
N GLU A 307 -30.90 23.78 -5.82
CA GLU A 307 -32.18 23.97 -6.52
C GLU A 307 -33.03 22.68 -6.56
N THR A 308 -32.41 21.53 -6.83
CA THR A 308 -33.13 20.24 -6.91
C THR A 308 -33.40 19.60 -5.54
N ARG A 309 -32.76 20.08 -4.47
CA ARG A 309 -32.81 19.48 -3.12
C ARG A 309 -34.22 19.18 -2.65
N ARG A 310 -35.15 20.11 -2.83
CA ARG A 310 -36.53 19.97 -2.34
C ARG A 310 -37.23 18.81 -3.05
N SER A 311 -37.06 18.71 -4.36
CA SER A 311 -37.64 17.65 -5.19
C SER A 311 -37.00 16.30 -4.89
N GLU A 312 -35.68 16.25 -4.68
CA GLU A 312 -34.97 15.03 -4.28
C GLU A 312 -35.44 14.50 -2.92
N VAL A 313 -35.57 15.39 -1.93
CA VAL A 313 -36.12 15.03 -0.60
C VAL A 313 -37.54 14.49 -0.76
N ARG A 314 -38.36 15.11 -1.61
CA ARG A 314 -39.72 14.64 -1.89
C ARG A 314 -39.72 13.24 -2.51
N LEU A 315 -38.92 13.01 -3.55
CA LEU A 315 -38.78 11.69 -4.19
C LEU A 315 -38.26 10.63 -3.19
N GLY A 316 -37.36 11.01 -2.29
CA GLY A 316 -36.91 10.15 -1.19
C GLY A 316 -38.02 9.77 -0.21
N GLN A 317 -38.91 10.71 0.12
CA GLN A 317 -40.10 10.43 0.95
C GLN A 317 -41.10 9.51 0.21
N LEU A 318 -41.30 9.73 -1.09
CA LEU A 318 -42.14 8.87 -1.95
C LEU A 318 -41.62 7.44 -1.99
N GLY A 319 -40.30 7.24 -2.16
CA GLY A 319 -39.68 5.91 -2.07
C GLY A 319 -40.01 5.17 -0.78
N ARG A 320 -39.86 5.85 0.38
CA ARG A 320 -40.21 5.26 1.68
C ARG A 320 -41.70 4.94 1.83
N ARG A 321 -42.58 5.70 1.18
CA ARG A 321 -44.03 5.43 1.16
C ARG A 321 -44.33 4.16 0.38
N ILE A 322 -43.71 3.99 -0.79
CA ILE A 322 -43.82 2.78 -1.60
C ILE A 322 -43.37 1.55 -0.80
N ASP A 323 -42.21 1.63 -0.14
CA ASP A 323 -41.67 0.50 0.65
C ASP A 323 -42.62 0.08 1.79
N ARG A 324 -43.29 1.05 2.43
CA ARG A 324 -44.32 0.72 3.44
C ARG A 324 -45.49 -0.03 2.83
N CYS A 325 -45.96 0.37 1.64
CA CYS A 325 -47.06 -0.30 0.96
C CYS A 325 -46.70 -1.75 0.59
N THR A 326 -45.51 -1.98 0.03
CA THR A 326 -45.02 -3.33 -0.30
C THR A 326 -44.80 -4.20 0.94
N ASN A 327 -44.40 -3.59 2.06
CA ASN A 327 -44.27 -4.33 3.33
C ASN A 327 -45.63 -4.80 3.84
N LEU A 328 -46.71 -4.04 3.64
CA LEU A 328 -48.06 -4.43 4.05
C LEU A 328 -48.57 -5.64 3.24
N SER A 329 -48.40 -5.64 1.91
CA SER A 329 -48.79 -6.80 1.07
C SER A 329 -47.98 -8.05 1.41
N SER A 330 -46.66 -7.89 1.62
CA SER A 330 -45.76 -8.97 2.03
C SER A 330 -46.11 -9.55 3.41
N GLN A 331 -46.38 -8.69 4.41
CA GLN A 331 -46.80 -9.13 5.74
C GLN A 331 -48.12 -9.91 5.68
N TYR A 332 -49.05 -9.49 4.81
CA TYR A 332 -50.29 -10.22 4.60
C TYR A 332 -50.05 -11.62 4.03
N ARG A 333 -49.26 -11.75 2.95
CA ARG A 333 -48.93 -13.06 2.35
C ARG A 333 -48.23 -13.98 3.34
N SER A 334 -47.21 -13.47 4.05
CA SER A 334 -46.55 -14.24 5.11
C SER A 334 -47.51 -14.66 6.22
N GLY A 335 -48.48 -13.80 6.56
CA GLY A 335 -49.55 -14.13 7.49
C GLY A 335 -50.45 -15.26 6.99
N LEU A 336 -50.86 -15.22 5.72
CA LEU A 336 -51.65 -16.29 5.09
C LEU A 336 -50.89 -17.61 5.05
N ASP A 337 -49.63 -17.60 4.62
CA ASP A 337 -48.83 -18.82 4.54
C ASP A 337 -48.65 -19.46 5.91
N LYS A 338 -48.49 -18.66 6.98
CA LYS A 338 -48.51 -19.17 8.35
C LYS A 338 -49.83 -19.84 8.70
N TYR A 339 -50.98 -19.29 8.31
CA TYR A 339 -52.27 -19.95 8.54
C TYR A 339 -52.42 -21.23 7.73
N ARG A 340 -52.03 -21.23 6.45
CA ARG A 340 -52.05 -22.43 5.59
C ARG A 340 -51.17 -23.53 6.17
N ILE A 341 -49.97 -23.18 6.62
CA ILE A 341 -49.05 -24.09 7.30
C ILE A 341 -49.68 -24.65 8.58
N VAL A 342 -50.28 -23.81 9.43
CA VAL A 342 -50.94 -24.26 10.67
C VAL A 342 -52.12 -25.18 10.36
N ALA A 343 -52.98 -24.83 9.41
CA ALA A 343 -54.11 -25.65 8.99
C ALA A 343 -53.66 -27.00 8.42
N LEU A 344 -52.64 -27.00 7.56
CA LEU A 344 -52.05 -28.23 7.00
C LEU A 344 -51.43 -29.09 8.10
N ILE A 345 -50.76 -28.49 9.09
CA ILE A 345 -50.25 -29.20 10.26
C ILE A 345 -51.41 -29.84 11.05
N GLU A 346 -52.51 -29.11 11.27
CA GLU A 346 -53.69 -29.64 11.98
C GLU A 346 -54.36 -30.79 11.23
N GLU A 347 -54.43 -30.74 9.90
CA GLU A 347 -54.94 -31.80 9.04
C GLU A 347 -54.03 -33.04 9.02
N LEU A 348 -52.70 -32.85 8.93
CA LEU A 348 -51.72 -33.94 8.85
C LEU A 348 -51.44 -34.61 10.20
N LYS A 349 -51.60 -33.90 11.32
CA LYS A 349 -51.41 -34.42 12.68
C LYS A 349 -52.13 -35.75 12.93
N PRO A 350 -53.46 -35.89 12.72
CA PRO A 350 -54.16 -37.17 12.96
C PRO A 350 -53.70 -38.28 12.01
N LEU A 351 -53.43 -37.96 10.75
CA LEU A 351 -52.96 -38.95 9.75
C LEU A 351 -51.58 -39.51 10.13
N ILE A 352 -50.66 -38.64 10.54
CA ILE A 352 -49.33 -39.03 10.98
C ILE A 352 -49.40 -39.76 12.31
N LEU A 353 -50.22 -39.30 13.26
CA LEU A 353 -50.40 -40.00 14.54
C LEU A 353 -50.94 -41.42 14.33
N GLN A 354 -51.88 -41.60 13.42
CA GLN A 354 -52.39 -42.93 13.07
C GLN A 354 -51.29 -43.81 12.46
N LYS A 355 -50.53 -43.30 11.47
CA LYS A 355 -49.39 -44.02 10.89
C LYS A 355 -48.33 -44.40 11.93
N VAL A 356 -48.02 -43.48 12.84
CA VAL A 356 -47.08 -43.71 13.94
C VAL A 356 -47.58 -44.80 14.88
N LYS A 357 -48.89 -44.79 15.22
CA LYS A 357 -49.51 -45.85 16.03
C LYS A 357 -49.54 -47.20 15.32
N ASP A 358 -49.85 -47.22 14.03
CA ASP A 358 -49.81 -48.44 13.22
C ASP A 358 -48.37 -48.99 13.12
N SER A 359 -47.39 -48.08 13.10
CA SER A 359 -45.95 -48.40 13.19
C SER A 359 -45.44 -48.57 14.63
N SER A 360 -46.26 -48.50 15.68
CA SER A 360 -45.77 -48.66 17.06
C SER A 360 -45.21 -50.07 17.34
N GLY A 361 -45.52 -51.01 16.44
CA GLY A 361 -44.88 -52.31 16.30
C GLY A 361 -43.67 -52.34 15.36
N VAL A 362 -43.02 -51.20 15.02
CA VAL A 362 -41.73 -51.19 14.32
C VAL A 362 -40.87 -52.20 15.03
N ASP A 363 -40.47 -53.22 14.29
CA ASP A 363 -39.82 -54.38 14.85
C ASP A 363 -38.38 -54.02 15.20
N VAL A 364 -38.23 -53.39 16.37
CA VAL A 364 -36.92 -53.12 16.96
C VAL A 364 -36.15 -54.44 17.15
N GLU A 365 -36.85 -55.58 17.19
CA GLU A 365 -36.22 -56.91 17.24
C GLU A 365 -35.61 -57.29 15.89
N GLU A 366 -36.22 -56.95 14.74
CA GLU A 366 -35.60 -57.13 13.41
C GLU A 366 -34.29 -56.33 13.31
N VAL A 367 -34.30 -55.05 13.73
CA VAL A 367 -33.10 -54.20 13.77
C VAL A 367 -32.04 -54.81 14.69
N ALA A 368 -32.45 -55.24 15.89
CA ALA A 368 -31.56 -55.89 16.85
C ALA A 368 -30.99 -57.20 16.30
N ALA A 369 -31.77 -57.98 15.54
CA ALA A 369 -31.33 -59.22 14.92
C ALA A 369 -30.30 -58.96 13.80
N ALA A 370 -30.54 -57.96 12.95
CA ALA A 370 -29.59 -57.55 11.91
C ALA A 370 -28.26 -57.09 12.52
N ILE A 371 -28.31 -56.29 13.60
CA ILE A 371 -27.09 -55.83 14.30
C ILE A 371 -26.39 -57.00 15.00
N LYS A 372 -27.13 -57.92 15.61
CA LYS A 372 -26.56 -59.12 16.25
C LYS A 372 -25.85 -60.02 15.25
N GLU A 373 -26.37 -60.16 14.03
CA GLU A 373 -25.69 -60.87 12.96
C GLU A 373 -24.40 -60.15 12.54
N ALA A 374 -24.44 -58.81 12.40
CA ALA A 374 -23.24 -58.02 12.12
C ALA A 374 -22.19 -58.14 13.25
N GLU A 375 -22.61 -58.13 14.53
CA GLU A 375 -21.76 -58.38 15.69
C GLU A 375 -21.09 -59.76 15.60
N LYS A 376 -21.86 -60.80 15.27
CA LYS A 376 -21.36 -62.17 15.12
C LYS A 376 -20.31 -62.28 14.01
N GLN A 377 -20.52 -61.62 12.86
CA GLN A 377 -19.51 -61.58 11.80
C GLN A 377 -18.24 -60.88 12.30
N VAL A 378 -18.38 -59.74 12.98
CA VAL A 378 -17.25 -58.99 13.54
C VAL A 378 -16.48 -59.77 14.60
N GLU A 379 -17.11 -60.63 15.40
CA GLU A 379 -16.38 -61.45 16.39
C GLU A 379 -15.34 -62.40 15.76
N LEU A 380 -15.56 -62.80 14.51
CA LEU A 380 -14.60 -63.62 13.75
C LEU A 380 -13.31 -62.85 13.42
N SER A 381 -13.33 -61.50 13.43
CA SER A 381 -12.13 -60.67 13.20
C SER A 381 -11.03 -60.90 14.22
N LYS A 382 -11.36 -61.39 15.42
CA LYS A 382 -10.36 -61.74 16.46
C LYS A 382 -9.39 -62.83 15.99
N LYS A 383 -9.74 -63.57 14.93
CA LYS A 383 -8.91 -64.60 14.31
C LYS A 383 -8.06 -64.08 13.14
N VAL A 384 -7.94 -62.76 12.93
CA VAL A 384 -7.18 -62.15 11.81
C VAL A 384 -5.75 -62.67 11.68
N ALA A 385 -5.09 -62.94 12.81
CA ALA A 385 -3.74 -63.46 12.83
C ALA A 385 -3.64 -64.83 12.15
N THR A 386 -4.63 -65.70 12.37
CA THR A 386 -4.67 -67.09 11.90
C THR A 386 -5.29 -67.26 10.51
N LEU A 387 -6.12 -66.32 10.05
CA LEU A 387 -6.76 -66.41 8.74
C LEU A 387 -5.77 -66.19 7.59
N SER A 388 -5.99 -66.84 6.45
CA SER A 388 -5.29 -66.49 5.21
C SER A 388 -5.64 -65.05 4.77
N MET A 389 -4.92 -64.51 3.79
CA MET A 389 -5.20 -63.14 3.34
C MET A 389 -6.55 -63.08 2.62
N GLU A 390 -6.81 -64.10 1.82
CA GLU A 390 -8.03 -64.31 1.05
C GLU A 390 -9.22 -64.47 1.99
N GLU A 391 -9.10 -65.34 3.01
CA GLU A 391 -10.14 -65.54 4.03
C GLU A 391 -10.43 -64.27 4.83
N ALA A 392 -9.40 -63.48 5.14
CA ALA A 392 -9.57 -62.23 5.88
C ALA A 392 -10.30 -61.16 5.04
N ILE A 393 -9.99 -61.07 3.73
CA ILE A 393 -10.68 -60.18 2.79
C ILE A 393 -12.15 -60.61 2.65
N GLU A 394 -12.41 -61.89 2.37
CA GLU A 394 -13.78 -62.41 2.27
C GLU A 394 -14.59 -62.19 3.53
N LEU A 395 -13.97 -62.36 4.70
CA LEU A 395 -14.61 -62.10 5.99
C LEU A 395 -14.94 -60.61 6.15
N SER A 396 -14.06 -59.70 5.72
CA SER A 396 -14.32 -58.27 5.77
C SER A 396 -15.49 -57.85 4.87
N ASP A 397 -15.62 -58.46 3.69
CA ASP A 397 -16.73 -58.20 2.78
C ASP A 397 -18.05 -58.70 3.37
N LYS A 398 -18.06 -59.88 4.01
CA LYS A 398 -19.23 -60.39 4.75
C LYS A 398 -19.61 -59.47 5.92
N MET A 399 -18.63 -58.94 6.66
CA MET A 399 -18.88 -57.95 7.72
C MET A 399 -19.52 -56.67 7.15
N GLU A 400 -19.00 -56.15 6.04
CA GLU A 400 -19.54 -54.94 5.39
C GLU A 400 -20.97 -55.15 4.91
N GLN A 401 -21.26 -56.28 4.26
CA GLN A 401 -22.63 -56.62 3.83
C GLN A 401 -23.60 -56.69 5.02
N ALA A 402 -23.19 -57.31 6.13
CA ALA A 402 -24.00 -57.36 7.35
C ALA A 402 -24.19 -55.98 7.99
N ILE A 403 -23.15 -55.13 7.98
CA ILE A 403 -23.22 -53.74 8.46
C ILE A 403 -24.18 -52.91 7.61
N GLU A 404 -24.11 -52.99 6.28
CA GLU A 404 -24.99 -52.26 5.37
C GLU A 404 -26.45 -52.73 5.50
N ALA A 405 -26.69 -54.04 5.66
CA ALA A 405 -28.01 -54.57 5.96
C ALA A 405 -28.56 -54.01 7.29
N ALA A 406 -27.72 -53.95 8.34
CA ALA A 406 -28.10 -53.37 9.63
C ALA A 406 -28.36 -51.86 9.54
N LYS A 407 -27.57 -51.10 8.75
CA LYS A 407 -27.82 -49.66 8.49
C LYS A 407 -29.13 -49.46 7.73
N ALA A 408 -29.41 -50.26 6.70
CA ALA A 408 -30.65 -50.19 5.94
C ALA A 408 -31.87 -50.51 6.83
N SER A 409 -31.77 -51.53 7.68
CA SER A 409 -32.81 -51.88 8.67
C SER A 409 -33.04 -50.75 9.67
N MET A 410 -31.97 -50.15 10.23
CA MET A 410 -32.05 -48.96 11.10
C MET A 410 -32.72 -47.76 10.41
N ALA A 411 -32.37 -47.49 9.15
CA ALA A 411 -32.93 -46.39 8.37
C ALA A 411 -34.43 -46.63 8.09
N GLY A 412 -34.80 -47.85 7.68
CA GLY A 412 -36.19 -48.24 7.48
C GLY A 412 -37.02 -48.10 8.76
N ALA A 413 -36.51 -48.57 9.90
CA ALA A 413 -37.18 -48.43 11.20
C ALA A 413 -37.38 -46.96 11.60
N ARG A 414 -36.38 -46.09 11.36
CA ARG A 414 -36.52 -44.64 11.61
C ARG A 414 -37.53 -43.98 10.68
N GLN A 415 -37.54 -44.35 9.41
CA GLN A 415 -38.50 -43.85 8.43
C GLN A 415 -39.93 -44.28 8.77
N GLN A 416 -40.11 -45.51 9.27
CA GLN A 416 -41.41 -46.00 9.75
C GLN A 416 -41.87 -45.25 11.00
N LEU A 417 -40.97 -45.01 11.98
CA LEU A 417 -41.30 -44.22 13.17
C LEU A 417 -41.62 -42.76 12.86
N CYS A 418 -41.02 -42.20 11.81
CA CYS A 418 -41.25 -40.82 11.40
C CYS A 418 -41.72 -40.77 9.94
N PRO A 419 -42.97 -41.17 9.65
CA PRO A 419 -43.49 -41.29 8.28
C PRO A 419 -43.92 -39.92 7.73
N ILE A 420 -43.03 -38.93 7.87
CA ILE A 420 -43.22 -37.57 7.38
C ILE A 420 -42.59 -37.48 6.01
N ASP A 421 -43.40 -37.06 5.04
CA ASP A 421 -42.95 -36.85 3.67
C ASP A 421 -41.88 -35.74 3.61
N GLU A 422 -40.73 -36.04 3.02
CA GLU A 422 -39.61 -35.13 2.86
C GLU A 422 -39.88 -34.01 1.84
N SER A 423 -40.93 -34.16 1.02
CA SER A 423 -41.37 -33.13 0.06
C SER A 423 -42.15 -31.98 0.70
N LEU A 424 -42.60 -32.13 1.95
CA LEU A 424 -43.34 -31.08 2.67
C LEU A 424 -42.45 -29.87 2.97
N ASP A 425 -43.07 -28.70 3.16
CA ASP A 425 -42.36 -27.49 3.58
C ASP A 425 -41.55 -27.72 4.89
N PRO A 426 -40.29 -27.25 5.00
CA PRO A 426 -39.45 -27.48 6.17
C PRO A 426 -40.05 -27.02 7.51
N VAL A 427 -40.86 -25.96 7.51
CA VAL A 427 -41.56 -25.47 8.71
C VAL A 427 -42.63 -26.47 9.15
N VAL A 428 -43.40 -27.00 8.18
CA VAL A 428 -44.39 -28.06 8.40
C VAL A 428 -43.71 -29.32 8.91
N GLN A 429 -42.63 -29.77 8.26
CA GLN A 429 -41.87 -30.96 8.69
C GLN A 429 -41.37 -30.81 10.13
N LYS A 430 -40.78 -29.66 10.48
CA LYS A 430 -40.25 -29.42 11.83
C LYS A 430 -41.36 -29.47 12.89
N ALA A 431 -42.50 -28.85 12.62
CA ALA A 431 -43.63 -28.86 13.54
C ALA A 431 -44.23 -30.26 13.73
N LEU A 432 -44.35 -31.03 12.64
CA LEU A 432 -44.83 -32.41 12.69
C LEU A 432 -43.83 -33.34 13.39
N LYS A 433 -42.52 -33.22 13.13
CA LYS A 433 -41.46 -33.96 13.83
C LYS A 433 -41.51 -33.70 15.34
N ALA A 434 -41.66 -32.44 15.75
CA ALA A 434 -41.78 -32.07 17.16
C ALA A 434 -43.04 -32.66 17.82
N PHE A 435 -44.16 -32.74 17.09
CA PHE A 435 -45.38 -33.38 17.55
C PHE A 435 -45.21 -34.90 17.72
N VAL A 436 -44.62 -35.58 16.74
CA VAL A 436 -44.40 -37.03 16.75
C VAL A 436 -43.37 -37.46 17.79
N ALA A 437 -42.37 -36.62 18.10
CA ALA A 437 -41.28 -36.93 19.01
C ALA A 437 -41.74 -37.43 20.40
N ALA A 438 -42.87 -36.93 20.92
CA ALA A 438 -43.42 -37.38 22.19
C ALA A 438 -43.91 -38.83 22.15
N GLU A 439 -44.52 -39.24 21.04
CA GLU A 439 -45.10 -40.57 20.84
C GLU A 439 -44.02 -41.62 20.52
N VAL A 440 -42.99 -41.24 19.76
CA VAL A 440 -41.93 -42.18 19.32
C VAL A 440 -40.75 -42.29 20.28
N LYS A 441 -40.70 -41.46 21.33
CA LYS A 441 -39.56 -41.35 22.26
C LYS A 441 -39.08 -42.70 22.78
N GLY A 442 -40.00 -43.61 23.14
CA GLY A 442 -39.66 -44.92 23.67
C GLY A 442 -38.95 -45.82 22.63
N SER A 443 -39.49 -45.87 21.40
CA SER A 443 -38.90 -46.64 20.31
C SER A 443 -37.59 -46.02 19.82
N GLU A 444 -37.51 -44.69 19.78
CA GLU A 444 -36.31 -43.96 19.41
C GLU A 444 -35.16 -44.19 20.41
N GLN A 445 -35.44 -44.22 21.71
CA GLN A 445 -34.45 -44.59 22.72
C GLN A 445 -33.91 -46.01 22.50
N LYS A 446 -34.77 -46.97 22.17
CA LYS A 446 -34.34 -48.34 21.87
C LYS A 446 -33.49 -48.39 20.60
N LEU A 447 -33.89 -47.71 19.53
CA LEU A 447 -33.08 -47.61 18.31
C LEU A 447 -31.74 -46.91 18.57
N GLY A 448 -31.69 -45.91 19.45
CA GLY A 448 -30.45 -45.25 19.87
C GLY A 448 -29.47 -46.22 20.54
N LEU A 449 -29.97 -47.13 21.39
CA LEU A 449 -29.13 -48.19 21.97
C LEU A 449 -28.56 -49.13 20.88
N GLN A 450 -29.37 -49.47 19.88
CA GLN A 450 -28.95 -50.31 18.75
C GLN A 450 -27.94 -49.58 17.86
N GLU A 451 -28.12 -48.29 17.60
CA GLU A 451 -27.18 -47.47 16.85
C GLU A 451 -25.79 -47.43 17.51
N MET A 452 -25.72 -47.34 18.84
CA MET A 452 -24.45 -47.40 19.56
C MET A 452 -23.72 -48.72 19.34
N LYS A 453 -24.46 -49.85 19.32
CA LYS A 453 -23.89 -51.16 18.99
C LYS A 453 -23.41 -51.23 17.54
N LEU A 454 -24.25 -50.80 16.59
CA LEU A 454 -23.88 -50.76 15.17
C LEU A 454 -22.63 -49.91 14.94
N ARG A 455 -22.52 -48.75 15.58
CA ARG A 455 -21.33 -47.89 15.51
C ARG A 455 -20.08 -48.61 16.01
N ARG A 456 -20.18 -49.39 17.09
CA ARG A 456 -19.09 -50.23 17.59
C ARG A 456 -18.68 -51.29 16.55
N VAL A 457 -19.66 -51.97 15.93
CA VAL A 457 -19.42 -52.97 14.88
C VAL A 457 -18.71 -52.35 13.67
N VAL A 458 -19.15 -51.17 13.21
CA VAL A 458 -18.50 -50.42 12.12
C VAL A 458 -17.06 -50.10 12.46
N ASN A 459 -16.79 -49.58 13.67
CA ASN A 459 -15.43 -49.27 14.10
C ASN A 459 -14.53 -50.50 14.16
N LEU A 460 -15.06 -51.65 14.59
CA LEU A 460 -14.32 -52.91 14.62
C LEU A 460 -14.00 -53.41 13.19
N ASN A 461 -14.93 -53.32 12.23
CA ASN A 461 -14.66 -53.68 10.83
C ASN A 461 -13.60 -52.75 10.21
N THR A 462 -13.65 -51.45 10.51
CA THR A 462 -12.63 -50.49 10.07
C THR A 462 -11.24 -50.85 10.60
N THR A 463 -11.12 -51.17 11.89
CA THR A 463 -9.85 -51.64 12.48
C THR A 463 -9.40 -52.95 11.85
N PHE A 464 -10.30 -53.91 11.64
CA PHE A 464 -9.99 -55.18 10.99
C PHE A 464 -9.47 -54.99 9.56
N ARG A 465 -10.07 -54.11 8.76
CA ARG A 465 -9.57 -53.73 7.43
C ARG A 465 -8.18 -53.10 7.48
N ALA A 466 -7.91 -52.25 8.47
CA ALA A 466 -6.58 -51.69 8.67
C ALA A 466 -5.55 -52.78 9.00
N ASP A 467 -5.92 -53.79 9.79
CA ASP A 467 -5.04 -54.91 10.11
C ASP A 467 -4.82 -55.85 8.91
N ILE A 468 -5.83 -56.06 8.07
CA ILE A 468 -5.67 -56.75 6.76
C ILE A 468 -4.68 -55.97 5.89
N ALA A 469 -4.83 -54.65 5.79
CA ALA A 469 -3.93 -53.81 5.00
C ALA A 469 -2.49 -53.85 5.53
N LYS A 470 -2.29 -53.82 6.86
CA LYS A 470 -0.98 -54.01 7.49
C LYS A 470 -0.40 -55.40 7.19
N LYS A 471 -1.21 -56.46 7.28
CA LYS A 471 -0.79 -57.82 6.95
C LYS A 471 -0.40 -57.94 5.47
N LYS A 472 -1.13 -57.27 4.58
CA LYS A 472 -0.80 -57.15 3.14
C LYS A 472 0.50 -56.42 2.91
N ALA A 473 0.68 -55.26 3.53
CA ALA A 473 1.92 -54.50 3.46
C ALA A 473 3.11 -55.31 3.98
N ALA A 474 2.95 -56.02 5.11
CA ALA A 474 3.99 -56.89 5.67
C ALA A 474 4.37 -58.04 4.72
N LYS A 475 3.39 -58.71 4.07
CA LYS A 475 3.69 -59.74 3.06
C LYS A 475 4.42 -59.15 1.84
N VAL A 476 3.96 -58.00 1.34
CA VAL A 476 4.62 -57.33 0.20
C VAL A 476 6.04 -56.92 0.57
N ASP A 477 6.26 -56.41 1.77
CA ASP A 477 7.58 -56.01 2.25
C ASP A 477 8.50 -57.21 2.49
N GLN A 478 7.96 -58.34 2.95
CA GLN A 478 8.69 -59.61 3.03
C GLN A 478 9.18 -60.06 1.65
N VAL A 479 8.29 -60.07 0.65
CA VAL A 479 8.64 -60.44 -0.74
C VAL A 479 9.63 -59.45 -1.33
N ARG A 480 9.42 -58.14 -1.12
CA ARG A 480 10.33 -57.08 -1.57
C ARG A 480 11.73 -57.25 -0.96
N THR A 481 11.81 -57.51 0.33
CA THR A 481 13.07 -57.71 1.06
C THR A 481 13.79 -58.95 0.54
N ALA A 482 13.07 -60.07 0.35
CA ALA A 482 13.62 -61.27 -0.26
C ALA A 482 14.12 -61.00 -1.69
N ALA A 483 13.33 -60.30 -2.51
CA ALA A 483 13.72 -59.95 -3.88
C ALA A 483 14.95 -59.05 -3.94
N LEU A 484 15.04 -58.03 -3.07
CA LEU A 484 16.21 -57.16 -2.98
C LEU A 484 17.47 -57.91 -2.54
N LYS A 485 17.35 -58.90 -1.63
CA LYS A 485 18.46 -59.78 -1.26
C LYS A 485 18.98 -60.54 -2.48
N ILE A 486 18.08 -61.16 -3.25
CA ILE A 486 18.44 -61.88 -4.48
C ILE A 486 19.08 -60.93 -5.49
N ILE A 487 18.48 -59.77 -5.77
CA ILE A 487 19.02 -58.78 -6.74
C ILE A 487 20.43 -58.33 -6.34
N ARG A 488 20.69 -58.08 -5.04
CA ARG A 488 22.04 -57.70 -4.55
C ARG A 488 23.05 -58.80 -4.85
N LEU A 489 22.69 -60.06 -4.60
CA LEU A 489 23.57 -61.20 -4.84
C LEU A 489 23.91 -61.39 -6.32
N PHE A 490 22.96 -61.17 -7.22
CA PHE A 490 23.22 -61.27 -8.65
C PHE A 490 24.05 -60.10 -9.18
N ARG A 491 23.96 -58.91 -8.56
CA ARG A 491 24.86 -57.78 -8.87
C ARG A 491 26.33 -58.04 -8.57
N GLU A 492 26.64 -58.96 -7.65
CA GLU A 492 28.01 -59.23 -7.18
C GLU A 492 28.77 -60.26 -8.04
N GLY A 493 28.25 -60.65 -9.20
CA GLY A 493 29.02 -61.42 -10.19
C GLY A 493 28.29 -62.55 -10.91
N ARG A 494 26.96 -62.54 -10.99
CA ARG A 494 26.18 -63.50 -11.78
C ARG A 494 25.40 -62.80 -12.88
N SER A 495 25.13 -63.50 -13.98
CA SER A 495 24.39 -62.93 -15.09
C SER A 495 22.89 -62.79 -14.74
N LEU A 496 22.18 -61.87 -15.38
CA LEU A 496 20.73 -61.74 -15.20
C LEU A 496 20.00 -63.00 -15.71
N GLU A 497 20.56 -63.62 -16.74
CA GLU A 497 20.10 -64.87 -17.33
C GLU A 497 20.12 -66.02 -16.31
N ASP A 498 21.14 -66.08 -15.45
CA ASP A 498 21.22 -67.06 -14.37
C ASP A 498 20.09 -66.86 -13.34
N LEU A 499 19.68 -65.62 -13.07
CA LEU A 499 18.56 -65.33 -12.16
C LEU A 499 17.23 -65.76 -12.76
N PHE A 500 16.99 -65.41 -14.03
CA PHE A 500 15.77 -65.83 -14.73
C PHE A 500 15.72 -67.34 -14.94
N GLY A 501 16.87 -68.02 -15.10
CA GLY A 501 16.96 -69.47 -15.17
C GLY A 501 16.53 -70.19 -13.89
N LEU A 502 16.55 -69.51 -12.73
CA LEU A 502 16.03 -70.07 -11.48
C LEU A 502 14.50 -70.01 -11.38
N PHE A 503 13.85 -69.17 -12.20
CA PHE A 503 12.41 -69.21 -12.38
C PHE A 503 12.10 -70.27 -13.45
N GLU A 504 12.07 -71.55 -13.05
CA GLU A 504 11.57 -72.59 -13.95
C GLU A 504 10.11 -72.26 -14.33
N PRO A 505 9.81 -71.93 -15.60
CA PRO A 505 8.42 -71.86 -16.03
C PRO A 505 7.82 -73.25 -15.82
N GLY A 506 6.60 -73.33 -15.28
CA GLY A 506 5.90 -74.61 -15.20
C GLY A 506 5.52 -75.13 -16.59
N ASP A 507 4.65 -76.15 -16.64
CA ASP A 507 4.03 -76.67 -17.88
C ASP A 507 3.12 -75.67 -18.63
N GLY A 508 3.37 -74.36 -18.48
CA GLY A 508 2.83 -73.26 -19.26
C GLY A 508 3.72 -72.04 -19.03
N ASP A 509 3.90 -71.21 -20.05
CA ASP A 509 4.78 -70.02 -20.09
C ASP A 509 4.43 -68.91 -19.06
N LEU A 510 3.68 -69.21 -18.00
CA LEU A 510 3.24 -68.31 -16.96
C LEU A 510 3.75 -68.79 -15.60
N ILE A 511 4.46 -67.90 -14.89
CA ILE A 511 4.84 -68.11 -13.49
C ILE A 511 3.60 -67.78 -12.64
N ASP A 512 3.05 -68.78 -11.96
CA ASP A 512 1.94 -68.54 -11.03
C ASP A 512 2.42 -67.79 -9.76
N GLU A 513 1.50 -67.06 -9.13
CA GLU A 513 1.81 -66.25 -7.94
C GLU A 513 2.37 -67.10 -6.80
N SER A 514 1.89 -68.33 -6.63
CA SER A 514 2.37 -69.24 -5.59
C SER A 514 3.82 -69.64 -5.80
N LYS A 515 4.22 -69.97 -7.02
CA LYS A 515 5.61 -70.29 -7.41
C LYS A 515 6.50 -69.07 -7.31
N PHE A 516 6.03 -67.90 -7.73
CA PHE A 516 6.76 -66.65 -7.59
C PHE A 516 7.05 -66.36 -6.11
N LEU A 517 6.05 -66.43 -5.24
CA LEU A 517 6.23 -66.23 -3.80
C LEU A 517 7.09 -67.33 -3.17
N THR A 518 6.85 -68.59 -3.52
CA THR A 518 7.63 -69.74 -3.03
C THR A 518 9.09 -69.64 -3.44
N PHE A 519 9.39 -69.06 -4.61
CA PHE A 519 10.75 -68.78 -5.05
C PHE A 519 11.45 -67.81 -4.11
N PHE A 520 10.82 -66.67 -3.76
CA PHE A 520 11.40 -65.71 -2.80
C PHE A 520 11.39 -66.20 -1.35
N GLU A 521 10.50 -67.13 -0.98
CA GLU A 521 10.55 -67.77 0.35
C GLU A 521 11.69 -68.80 0.44
N LYS A 522 11.86 -69.60 -0.61
CA LYS A 522 12.95 -70.59 -0.70
C LYS A 522 14.29 -69.98 -1.06
N SER A 523 14.32 -68.74 -1.55
CA SER A 523 15.56 -68.09 -1.95
C SER A 523 16.52 -68.00 -0.78
N ASP A 524 16.07 -67.69 0.44
CA ASP A 524 16.97 -67.69 1.61
C ASP A 524 17.62 -69.07 1.86
N THR A 525 16.95 -70.17 1.50
CA THR A 525 17.51 -71.53 1.59
C THR A 525 18.44 -71.85 0.41
N MET A 526 18.06 -71.44 -0.80
CA MET A 526 18.89 -71.58 -2.00
C MET A 526 20.19 -70.78 -1.88
N LEU A 527 20.14 -69.57 -1.32
CA LEU A 527 21.29 -68.71 -1.11
C LEU A 527 22.28 -69.32 -0.11
N LYS A 528 21.77 -69.91 0.98
CA LYS A 528 22.60 -70.69 1.92
C LYS A 528 23.25 -71.91 1.26
N ALA A 529 22.54 -72.60 0.37
CA ALA A 529 23.07 -73.78 -0.34
C ALA A 529 24.19 -73.44 -1.33
N ILE A 530 24.22 -72.22 -1.88
CA ILE A 530 25.25 -71.76 -2.82
C ILE A 530 26.53 -71.27 -2.07
N GLY A 531 26.56 -71.39 -0.74
CA GLY A 531 27.73 -71.04 0.07
C GLY A 531 27.95 -69.53 0.23
N VAL A 532 26.94 -68.72 -0.09
CA VAL A 532 26.97 -67.30 0.22
C VAL A 532 26.44 -67.12 1.63
N GLU A 533 27.36 -66.90 2.59
CA GLU A 533 26.96 -66.54 3.95
C GLU A 533 26.17 -65.23 3.89
N PRO A 534 24.98 -65.16 4.55
CA PRO A 534 24.24 -63.92 4.59
C PRO A 534 25.12 -62.83 5.19
N PRO A 535 25.11 -61.59 4.67
CA PRO A 535 25.80 -60.49 5.30
C PRO A 535 25.33 -60.42 6.75
N THR A 536 26.28 -60.52 7.69
CA THR A 536 26.02 -60.40 9.12
C THR A 536 25.15 -59.16 9.32
N GLU A 537 23.92 -59.34 9.83
CA GLU A 537 23.02 -58.22 10.09
C GLU A 537 23.74 -57.23 11.01
N GLU A 538 24.28 -56.15 10.43
CA GLU A 538 24.67 -54.98 11.18
C GLU A 538 23.40 -54.50 11.86
N LYS A 539 23.29 -54.79 13.16
CA LYS A 539 22.21 -54.27 13.99
C LYS A 539 22.11 -52.78 13.71
N PRO A 540 20.94 -52.26 13.30
CA PRO A 540 20.77 -50.83 13.14
C PRO A 540 21.21 -50.18 14.46
N SER A 541 22.21 -49.30 14.39
CA SER A 541 22.61 -48.49 15.54
C SER A 541 21.34 -47.79 16.03
N ALA A 542 20.94 -48.09 17.25
CA ALA A 542 19.76 -47.50 17.86
C ALA A 542 19.99 -45.98 17.98
N GLU A 543 19.34 -45.24 17.10
CA GLU A 543 18.96 -43.83 17.31
C GLU A 543 17.48 -43.76 17.66
#